data_AF-A0A069DMD8-F1
#
_entry.id   AF-A0A069DMD8-F1
#
_cell.length_a   1.000
_cell.length_b   1.000
_cell.length_c   1.000
_cell.angle_alpha   90.00
_cell.angle_beta   90.00
_cell.angle_gamma   90.00
#
_symmetry.space_group_name_H-M   'P 1'
#
loop_
_entity.id
_entity.type
_entity.pdbx_description
1 polymer ?
#
loop_
_entity_poly.entity_id
_entity_poly.type
_entity_poly.pdbx_seq_one_letter_code
_entity_poly.pdbx_strand_id
1 'polypeptide(L)' 'MKQINECFDRFFNNKLPLKKRWYIVDAPGDNIWLFHYTHLILVFNKTTKEIIHEWSSTAADKRGLKAAKDYLTRRFDM' A
#
# COMPACT_ATOMS: atom_id res chain seq x y z
N MET A 1 -6.98 -4.72 7.47
CA MET A 1 -6.04 -4.74 8.62
C MET A 1 -5.82 -3.30 9.10
N LYS A 2 -6.05 -2.99 10.39
CA LYS A 2 -6.00 -1.59 10.89
C LYS A 2 -4.71 -0.84 10.54
N GLN A 3 -3.56 -1.51 10.63
CA GLN A 3 -2.25 -0.92 10.32
C GLN A 3 -2.08 -0.50 8.86
N ILE A 4 -2.67 -1.24 7.91
CA ILE A 4 -2.58 -0.91 6.47
C ILE A 4 -3.43 0.33 6.18
N ASN A 5 -4.68 0.35 6.65
CA ASN A 5 -5.56 1.51 6.49
C ASN A 5 -4.90 2.77 7.08
N GLU A 6 -4.33 2.66 8.28
CA GLU A 6 -3.59 3.75 8.92
C GLU A 6 -2.38 4.21 8.10
N CYS A 7 -1.64 3.31 7.45
CA CYS A 7 -0.54 3.69 6.55
C CYS A 7 -1.05 4.48 5.35
N PHE A 8 -2.12 4.01 4.69
CA PHE A 8 -2.71 4.73 3.55
C PHE A 8 -3.31 6.07 3.96
N ASP A 9 -4.07 6.11 5.05
CA ASP A 9 -4.68 7.34 5.55
C ASP A 9 -3.61 8.38 5.86
N ARG A 10 -2.49 7.97 6.48
CA ARG A 10 -1.38 8.89 6.76
C ARG A 10 -0.68 9.33 5.48
N PHE A 11 -0.42 8.41 4.55
CA PHE A 11 0.18 8.71 3.25
C PHE A 11 -0.64 9.77 2.49
N PHE A 12 -1.95 9.54 2.31
CA PHE A 12 -2.82 10.49 1.60
C PHE A 12 -3.06 11.81 2.35
N ASN A 13 -2.79 11.85 3.66
CA ASN A 13 -2.85 13.07 4.47
C ASN A 13 -1.47 13.73 4.67
N ASN A 14 -0.44 13.36 3.91
CA ASN A 14 0.92 13.88 4.03
C ASN A 14 1.53 13.77 5.45
N LYS A 15 1.20 12.68 6.17
CA LYS A 15 1.72 12.38 7.51
C LYS A 15 2.77 11.26 7.44
N LEU A 16 3.83 11.41 8.24
CA LEU A 16 4.89 10.40 8.36
C LEU A 16 4.35 9.04 8.83
N PRO A 17 4.86 7.89 8.36
CA PRO A 17 4.46 6.57 8.87
C PRO A 17 4.71 6.42 10.38
N LEU A 18 3.82 5.72 11.09
CA LEU A 18 3.97 5.50 12.55
C LEU A 18 4.91 4.34 12.89
N LYS A 19 5.04 3.36 12.01
CA LYS A 19 5.82 2.13 12.25
C LYS A 19 6.67 1.81 11.01
N LYS A 20 7.87 1.27 11.24
CA LYS A 20 8.77 0.82 10.14
C LYS A 20 8.35 -0.50 9.50
N ARG A 21 7.35 -1.20 10.06
CA ARG A 21 6.90 -2.50 9.56
C ARG A 21 6.09 -2.38 8.28
N TRP A 22 5.11 -1.48 8.25
CA TRP A 22 4.33 -1.20 7.05
C TRP A 22 4.50 0.26 6.74
N TYR A 23 4.88 0.57 5.52
CA TYR A 23 4.98 1.96 5.10
C TYR A 23 4.73 2.07 3.60
N ILE A 24 4.36 3.29 3.23
CA ILE A 24 4.03 3.65 1.87
C ILE A 24 4.95 4.79 1.47
N VAL A 25 5.43 4.73 0.24
CA VAL A 25 6.18 5.82 -0.38
C VAL A 25 5.50 6.25 -1.67
N ASP A 26 5.59 7.56 -1.95
CA ASP A 26 5.24 8.10 -3.25
C ASP A 26 6.43 7.82 -4.18
N ALA A 27 6.14 7.16 -5.29
CA ALA A 27 7.15 6.68 -6.22
C ALA A 27 6.97 7.34 -7.59
N PRO A 28 8.05 7.42 -8.40
CA PRO A 28 7.99 8.04 -9.72
C PRO A 28 6.89 7.43 -10.61
N GLY A 29 6.35 8.25 -11.51
CA GLY A 29 5.29 7.82 -12.44
C GLY A 29 3.91 7.71 -11.80
N ASP A 30 3.63 8.54 -10.80
CA ASP A 30 2.36 8.57 -10.05
C ASP A 30 2.02 7.22 -9.39
N ASN A 31 3.06 6.55 -8.89
CA ASN A 31 2.95 5.23 -8.28
C ASN A 31 2.97 5.32 -6.75
N ILE A 32 2.26 4.40 -6.12
CA ILE A 32 2.31 4.14 -4.69
C ILE A 32 3.00 2.80 -4.48
N TRP A 33 4.03 2.77 -3.64
CA TRP A 33 4.69 1.52 -3.26
C TRP A 33 4.39 1.20 -1.79
N LEU A 34 3.85 0.01 -1.53
CA LEU A 34 3.62 -0.51 -0.19
C LEU A 34 4.74 -1.50 0.17
N PHE A 35 5.37 -1.27 1.30
CA PHE A 35 6.40 -2.15 1.84
C PHE A 35 5.97 -2.84 3.12
N HIS A 36 6.41 -4.08 3.30
CA HIS A 36 6.44 -4.78 4.58
C HIS A 36 7.89 -5.03 4.98
N TYR A 37 8.37 -4.33 6.01
CA TYR A 37 9.79 -4.13 6.30
C TYR A 37 10.50 -3.66 5.02
N THR A 38 11.43 -4.42 4.47
CA THR A 38 12.15 -4.08 3.24
C THR A 38 11.57 -4.74 1.99
N HIS A 39 10.49 -5.51 2.11
CA HIS A 39 9.87 -6.21 0.98
C HIS A 39 8.83 -5.33 0.30
N LEU A 40 8.97 -5.15 -1.01
CA LEU A 40 7.94 -4.51 -1.83
C LEU A 40 6.76 -5.47 -1.97
N ILE A 41 5.59 -5.07 -1.49
CA ILE A 41 4.38 -5.90 -1.45
C ILE A 41 3.42 -5.53 -2.58
N LEU A 42 3.30 -4.24 -2.90
CA LEU A 42 2.36 -3.74 -3.89
C LEU A 42 2.93 -2.50 -4.58
N VAL A 43 2.78 -2.44 -5.90
CA VAL A 43 2.90 -1.20 -6.69
C VAL A 43 1.55 -0.90 -7.32
N PHE A 44 1.04 0.30 -7.08
CA PHE A 44 -0.23 0.78 -7.61
C PHE A 44 -0.04 2.09 -8.36
N ASN A 45 -0.54 2.20 -9.58
CA ASN A 45 -0.55 3.45 -10.32
C ASN A 45 -1.83 4.23 -10.01
N LYS A 46 -1.70 5.46 -9.49
CA LYS A 46 -2.86 6.29 -9.13
C LYS A 46 -3.63 6.80 -10.34
N THR A 47 -2.94 7.04 -11.47
CA THR A 47 -3.52 7.56 -12.71
C THR A 47 -4.30 6.49 -13.46
N THR A 48 -3.69 5.34 -13.75
CA THR A 48 -4.36 4.22 -14.45
C THR A 48 -5.26 3.41 -13.53
N LYS A 49 -5.11 3.58 -12.22
CA LYS A 49 -5.80 2.83 -11.17
C LYS A 49 -5.53 1.32 -11.23
N GLU A 50 -4.32 0.95 -11.64
CA GLU A 50 -3.93 -0.46 -11.82
C GLU A 50 -2.91 -0.90 -10.79
N ILE A 51 -2.98 -2.19 -10.44
CA ILE A 51 -1.94 -2.87 -9.68
C ILE A 51 -0.88 -3.35 -10.66
N ILE A 52 0.29 -2.73 -10.62
CA ILE A 52 1.43 -3.08 -11.50
C ILE A 52 2.18 -4.30 -10.96
N HIS A 53 2.27 -4.41 -9.62
CA HIS A 53 3.03 -5.47 -8.97
C HIS A 53 2.36 -5.88 -7.67
N GLU A 54 2.37 -7.18 -7.39
CA GLU A 54 2.00 -7.76 -6.11
C GLU A 54 2.92 -8.90 -5.72
N TRP A 55 3.26 -8.98 -4.44
CA TRP A 55 4.08 -10.07 -3.91
C TRP A 55 3.72 -10.37 -2.46
N SER A 56 3.81 -11.65 -2.08
CA SER A 56 3.66 -12.07 -0.69
C SER A 56 4.36 -13.40 -0.45
N SER A 57 5.06 -13.53 0.68
CA SER A 57 5.70 -14.79 1.10
C SER A 57 5.10 -15.33 2.38
N THR A 58 4.74 -14.45 3.30
CA THR A 58 4.20 -14.81 4.62
C THR A 58 2.69 -14.61 4.70
N ALA A 59 2.06 -15.22 5.71
CA ALA A 59 0.64 -14.97 6.01
C ALA A 59 0.36 -13.50 6.38
N ALA A 60 1.35 -12.79 6.94
CA ALA A 60 1.24 -11.37 7.24
C ALA A 60 1.19 -10.54 5.94
N ASP A 61 2.07 -10.84 4.99
CA ASP A 61 2.10 -10.18 3.67
C ASP A 61 0.77 -10.35 2.95
N LYS A 62 0.24 -11.58 2.89
CA LYS A 62 -1.05 -11.89 2.24
C LYS A 62 -2.20 -11.08 2.83
N ARG A 63 -2.28 -11.00 4.17
CA ARG A 63 -3.31 -10.19 4.85
C ARG A 63 -3.12 -8.69 4.62
N GLY A 64 -1.88 -8.22 4.56
CA GLY A 64 -1.54 -6.83 4.30
C GLY A 64 -1.89 -6.44 2.87
N LEU A 65 -1.48 -7.24 1.89
CA LEU A 65 -1.78 -7.09 0.47
C LEU A 65 -3.30 -7.08 0.23
N LYS A 66 -4.05 -8.02 0.81
CA LYS A 66 -5.51 -8.02 0.72
C LYS A 66 -6.10 -6.71 1.25
N ALA A 67 -5.69 -6.30 2.45
CA ALA A 67 -6.18 -5.06 3.05
C ALA A 67 -5.80 -3.81 2.23
N ALA A 68 -4.66 -3.84 1.54
CA ALA A 68 -4.23 -2.75 0.66
C ALA A 68 -5.12 -2.66 -0.58
N LYS A 69 -5.42 -3.79 -1.22
CA LYS A 69 -6.37 -3.86 -2.33
C LYS A 69 -7.75 -3.36 -1.91
N ASP A 70 -8.29 -3.87 -0.79
CA ASP A 70 -9.59 -3.43 -0.24
C ASP A 70 -9.62 -1.91 0.06
N TYR A 71 -8.49 -1.31 0.43
CA TYR A 71 -8.39 0.14 0.61
C TYR A 71 -8.42 0.87 -0.73
N LEU A 72 -7.59 0.45 -1.69
CA LEU A 72 -7.48 1.09 -2.99
C LEU A 72 -8.79 1.01 -3.79
N THR A 73 -9.45 -0.15 -3.79
CA THR A 73 -10.80 -0.34 -4.35
C THR A 73 -11.78 0.71 -3.83
N ARG A 74 -11.86 0.90 -2.51
CA ARG A 74 -12.76 1.89 -1.91
C ARG A 74 -12.35 3.35 -2.20
N ARG A 75 -11.06 3.62 -2.37
CA ARG A 75 -10.50 4.96 -2.53
C ARG A 75 -10.58 5.47 -3.98
N PHE A 76 -10.35 4.58 -4.93
CA PHE A 76 -10.21 4.89 -6.36
C PHE A 76 -11.37 4.34 -7.22
N ASP A 77 -12.31 3.63 -6.61
CA ASP A 77 -13.47 3.00 -7.26
C ASP A 77 -13.02 2.02 -8.35
N MET A 78 -12.21 1.03 -7.94
CA MET A 78 -11.69 -0.05 -8.80
C MET A 78 -12.58 -1.28 -8.79
#